data_AF-A0A4Q3A4F9-F1
#
_entry.id   AF-A0A4Q3A4F9-F1
#
_cell.length_a   1.000
_cell.length_b   1.000
_cell.length_c   1.000
_cell.angle_alpha   90.00
_cell.angle_beta   90.00
_cell.angle_gamma   90.00
#
_symmetry.space_group_name_H-M   'P 1'
#
loop_
_entity.id
_entity.type
_entity.pdbx_description
1 polymer ?
#
loop_
_entity_poly.entity_id
_entity_poly.type
_entity_poly.pdbx_seq_one_letter_code
_entity_poly.pdbx_strand_id
1 'polypeptide(L)'
;MKCYGLIILFYFLSLGCGSSASNSQNYITQKDSILETHYSDGEIMTRKIRTDEDSILIYQHYSNSGNLDTQGLLISGMKTGVWKFYNNDNIVGCAYYFNDTITFNLDKDDFITKHICFEGTNMCISAPLSWEIGNIDKKLHYVKKECRDSFCPNLGITVDTVNGDLESRVNRDLSAFEKRYPQIKFIDKKRLLIDSKESIRIGYIFSSQGNNLGALSTWIKNGKTVYIITGIAINEPAGEFLKLRGAFEEMSTSFRIK
;
A
#
# COMPACT_ATOMS: atom_id res chain seq x y z
N MET A 1 64.92 0.19 15.76
CA MET A 1 65.95 -0.61 16.45
C MET A 1 65.26 -1.46 17.51
N LYS A 2 65.46 -2.78 17.43
CA LYS A 2 65.22 -3.83 18.45
C LYS A 2 63.79 -4.18 18.86
N CYS A 3 63.33 -5.30 18.28
CA CYS A 3 62.50 -6.31 18.94
C CYS A 3 63.11 -6.75 20.29
N TYR A 4 62.26 -7.01 21.27
CA TYR A 4 62.43 -8.13 22.20
C TYR A 4 61.07 -8.78 22.42
N GLY A 5 61.01 -10.08 22.18
CA GLY A 5 59.91 -10.93 22.62
C GLY A 5 60.07 -11.28 24.10
N LEU A 6 58.95 -11.58 24.75
CA LEU A 6 58.94 -12.47 25.89
C LEU A 6 57.70 -13.35 25.81
N ILE A 7 57.97 -14.64 25.62
CA ILE A 7 57.02 -15.74 25.75
C ILE A 7 56.79 -15.95 27.24
N ILE A 8 55.55 -15.86 27.69
CA ILE A 8 55.12 -16.51 28.93
C ILE A 8 53.86 -17.32 28.61
N LEU A 9 54.09 -18.63 28.50
CA LEU A 9 53.06 -19.66 28.52
C LEU A 9 52.62 -19.81 29.98
N PHE A 10 51.37 -19.48 30.30
CA PHE A 10 50.70 -19.98 31.51
C PHE A 10 49.55 -20.89 31.08
N TYR A 11 49.80 -22.19 31.21
CA TYR A 11 48.74 -23.19 31.32
C TYR A 11 48.06 -22.98 32.68
N PHE A 12 46.81 -22.56 32.67
CA PHE A 12 45.88 -22.83 33.77
C PHE A 12 44.66 -23.53 33.20
N LEU A 13 44.66 -24.85 33.35
CA LEU A 13 43.47 -25.67 33.29
C LEU A 13 42.69 -25.40 34.59
N SER A 14 41.60 -24.66 34.48
CA SER A 14 40.49 -24.76 35.43
C SER A 14 39.25 -25.22 34.66
N LEU A 15 38.92 -26.50 34.87
CA LEU A 15 37.58 -27.03 34.65
C LEU A 15 36.60 -26.22 35.50
N GLY A 16 35.57 -25.66 34.88
CA GLY A 16 34.52 -24.93 35.59
C GLY A 16 33.39 -24.51 34.67
N CYS A 17 32.32 -25.33 34.66
CA CYS A 17 30.97 -25.05 34.16
C CYS A 17 30.83 -24.33 32.81
N GLY A 18 30.66 -25.13 31.74
CA GLY A 18 30.04 -24.65 30.51
C GLY A 18 28.58 -24.30 30.77
N SER A 19 28.29 -23.03 31.06
CA SER A 19 26.98 -22.47 30.73
C SER A 19 26.94 -22.35 29.21
N SER A 20 26.31 -23.33 28.57
CA SER A 20 25.78 -23.17 27.23
C SER A 20 24.79 -22.01 27.25
N ALA A 21 25.29 -20.79 27.04
CA ALA A 21 24.49 -19.70 26.54
C ALA A 21 24.02 -20.15 25.15
N SER A 22 22.85 -20.77 25.11
CA SER A 22 22.12 -21.03 23.89
C SER A 22 21.84 -19.66 23.26
N ASN A 23 22.72 -19.26 22.33
CA ASN A 23 22.39 -18.29 21.31
C ASN A 23 21.22 -18.87 20.50
N SER A 24 20.00 -18.62 20.95
CA SER A 24 18.83 -18.71 20.10
C SER A 24 18.93 -17.55 19.12
N GLN A 25 19.65 -17.76 18.02
CA GLN A 25 19.43 -16.97 16.81
C GLN A 25 17.98 -17.21 16.42
N ASN A 26 17.13 -16.22 16.67
CA ASN A 26 15.75 -16.22 16.18
C ASN A 26 15.81 -16.08 14.66
N TYR A 27 15.82 -17.22 13.97
CA TYR A 27 15.42 -17.27 12.57
C TYR A 27 13.94 -16.95 12.54
N ILE A 28 13.59 -15.74 12.11
CA ILE A 28 12.21 -15.34 11.84
C ILE A 28 11.71 -16.28 10.75
N THR A 29 10.92 -17.26 11.15
CA THR A 29 10.21 -18.10 10.21
C THR A 29 9.03 -17.32 9.67
N GLN A 30 8.62 -17.61 8.42
CA GLN A 30 7.45 -17.02 7.75
C GLN A 30 6.11 -17.17 8.54
N LYS A 31 6.13 -17.93 9.64
CA LYS A 31 5.05 -18.12 10.62
C LYS A 31 4.97 -16.98 11.67
N ASP A 32 6.05 -16.21 11.87
CA ASP A 32 6.17 -15.19 12.93
C ASP A 32 5.56 -13.82 12.56
N SER A 33 5.14 -13.63 11.30
CA SER A 33 4.47 -12.41 10.84
C SER A 33 2.97 -12.41 11.10
N ILE A 34 2.39 -13.54 11.48
CA ILE A 34 0.95 -13.70 11.69
C ILE A 34 0.68 -13.98 13.17
N LEU A 35 -0.10 -13.11 13.80
CA LEU A 35 -0.59 -13.28 15.16
C LEU A 35 -2.09 -13.60 15.12
N GLU A 36 -2.47 -14.73 15.69
CA GLU A 36 -3.86 -15.19 15.73
C GLU A 36 -4.35 -15.36 17.17
N THR A 37 -5.60 -14.97 17.42
CA THR A 37 -6.32 -15.32 18.64
C THR A 37 -7.52 -16.17 18.27
N HIS A 38 -7.94 -17.05 19.18
CA HIS A 38 -9.01 -18.01 18.92
C HIS A 38 -10.14 -17.86 19.94
N TYR A 39 -11.35 -18.19 19.52
CA TYR A 39 -12.49 -18.42 20.38
C TYR A 39 -12.31 -19.70 21.21
N SER A 40 -13.20 -19.93 22.16
CA SER A 40 -13.16 -21.11 23.05
C SER A 40 -13.35 -22.44 22.31
N ASP A 41 -14.01 -22.41 21.16
CA ASP A 41 -14.22 -23.56 20.28
C ASP A 41 -13.04 -23.82 19.33
N GLY A 42 -12.02 -22.96 19.36
CA GLY A 42 -10.82 -23.07 18.52
C GLY A 42 -10.92 -22.33 17.19
N GLU A 43 -12.05 -21.71 16.86
CA GLU A 43 -12.18 -20.90 15.65
C GLU A 43 -11.37 -19.60 15.76
N ILE A 44 -10.84 -19.09 14.64
CA ILE A 44 -10.05 -17.86 14.64
C ILE A 44 -10.96 -16.68 14.98
N MET A 45 -10.56 -15.87 15.95
CA MET A 45 -11.23 -14.63 16.36
C MET A 45 -10.58 -13.40 15.74
N THR A 46 -9.25 -13.33 15.78
CA THR A 46 -8.50 -12.23 15.16
C THR A 46 -7.27 -12.75 14.46
N ARG A 47 -6.91 -12.11 13.35
CA ARG A 47 -5.63 -12.29 12.67
C ARG A 47 -4.99 -10.93 12.46
N LYS A 48 -3.71 -10.81 12.82
CA LYS A 48 -2.88 -9.63 12.58
C LYS A 48 -1.66 -10.04 11.78
N ILE A 49 -1.47 -9.42 10.61
CA ILE A 49 -0.34 -9.68 9.73
C ILE A 49 0.59 -8.48 9.76
N ARG A 50 1.83 -8.68 10.19
CA ARG A 50 2.87 -7.65 10.20
C ARG A 50 3.28 -7.34 8.76
N THR A 51 3.28 -6.07 8.40
CA THR A 51 3.82 -5.63 7.11
C THR A 51 5.33 -5.45 7.20
N ASP A 52 5.99 -5.17 6.07
CA ASP A 52 7.43 -4.83 6.05
C ASP A 52 7.75 -3.59 6.92
N GLU A 53 6.75 -2.76 7.19
CA GLU A 53 6.79 -1.71 8.20
C GLU A 53 6.28 -2.29 9.54
N ASP A 54 7.21 -2.55 10.46
CA ASP A 54 6.98 -3.21 11.76
C ASP A 54 5.85 -2.63 12.63
N SER A 55 5.53 -1.34 12.44
CA SER A 55 4.47 -0.64 13.18
C SER A 55 3.09 -0.76 12.56
N ILE A 56 2.98 -1.37 11.37
CA ILE A 56 1.75 -1.54 10.60
C ILE A 56 1.32 -3.00 10.61
N LEU A 57 0.08 -3.22 11.03
CA LEU A 57 -0.57 -4.53 11.02
C LEU A 57 -1.81 -4.49 10.12
N ILE A 58 -1.95 -5.48 9.24
CA ILE A 58 -3.24 -5.79 8.61
C ILE A 58 -4.05 -6.56 9.65
N TYR A 59 -5.18 -5.99 10.05
CA TYR A 59 -6.07 -6.55 11.05
C TYR A 59 -7.29 -7.17 10.39
N GLN A 60 -7.67 -8.37 10.86
CA GLN A 60 -8.90 -9.06 10.51
C GLN A 60 -9.58 -9.57 11.78
N HIS A 61 -10.90 -9.38 11.87
CA HIS A 61 -11.75 -9.96 12.89
C HIS A 61 -12.77 -10.87 12.25
N TYR A 62 -12.98 -12.04 12.84
CA TYR A 62 -13.93 -13.04 12.39
C TYR A 62 -14.96 -13.26 13.49
N SER A 63 -16.19 -13.55 13.08
CA SER A 63 -17.27 -14.01 13.96
C SER A 63 -16.98 -15.43 14.48
N ASN A 64 -17.74 -15.87 15.49
CA ASN A 64 -17.63 -17.24 16.02
C ASN A 64 -18.05 -18.33 15.01
N SER A 65 -18.66 -17.95 13.88
CA SER A 65 -18.94 -18.86 12.77
C SER A 65 -17.85 -18.86 11.68
N GLY A 66 -16.74 -18.16 11.92
CA GLY A 66 -15.60 -18.06 11.00
C GLY A 66 -15.76 -17.04 9.86
N ASN A 67 -16.88 -16.32 9.78
CA ASN A 67 -17.09 -15.30 8.75
C ASN A 67 -16.28 -14.05 9.08
N LEU A 68 -15.68 -13.41 8.08
CA LEU A 68 -14.99 -12.13 8.27
C LEU A 68 -16.01 -11.06 8.66
N ASP A 69 -15.76 -10.33 9.74
CA ASP A 69 -16.61 -9.25 10.24
C ASP A 69 -16.02 -7.88 9.92
N THR A 70 -14.70 -7.72 10.12
CA THR A 70 -14.00 -6.45 9.85
C THR A 70 -12.58 -6.67 9.38
N GLN A 71 -12.08 -5.74 8.57
CA GLN A 71 -10.65 -5.66 8.29
C GLN A 71 -10.19 -4.21 8.08
N GLY A 72 -8.91 -3.97 8.31
CA GLY A 72 -8.27 -2.67 8.05
C GLY A 72 -6.82 -2.64 8.51
N LEU A 73 -6.23 -1.45 8.54
CA LEU A 73 -4.87 -1.25 9.02
C LEU A 73 -4.86 -0.72 10.45
N LEU A 74 -3.96 -1.27 11.26
CA LEU A 74 -3.57 -0.72 12.54
C LEU A 74 -2.17 -0.12 12.43
N ILE A 75 -2.02 1.17 12.73
CA ILE A 75 -0.71 1.82 12.86
C ILE A 75 -0.51 2.14 14.33
N SER A 76 0.55 1.57 14.92
CA SER A 76 0.81 1.68 16.37
C SER A 76 -0.40 1.27 17.23
N GLY A 77 -1.17 0.27 16.76
CA GLY A 77 -2.34 -0.25 17.45
C GLY A 77 -3.64 0.52 17.25
N MET A 78 -3.64 1.63 16.52
CA MET A 78 -4.83 2.45 16.25
C MET A 78 -5.35 2.22 14.83
N LYS A 79 -6.67 2.24 14.62
CA LYS A 79 -7.29 2.17 13.30
C LYS A 79 -6.87 3.36 12.45
N THR A 80 -6.29 3.07 11.30
CA THR A 80 -5.88 4.08 10.31
C THR A 80 -6.19 3.60 8.90
N GLY A 81 -6.55 4.51 8.00
CA GLY A 81 -6.85 4.19 6.61
C GLY A 81 -8.23 3.59 6.42
N VAL A 82 -8.41 2.83 5.34
CA VAL A 82 -9.69 2.19 5.00
C VAL A 82 -9.96 0.99 5.92
N TRP A 83 -11.16 0.99 6.50
CA TRP A 83 -11.73 -0.13 7.23
C TRP A 83 -12.99 -0.61 6.51
N LYS A 84 -13.10 -1.92 6.35
CA LYS A 84 -14.25 -2.60 5.73
C LYS A 84 -14.98 -3.44 6.75
N PHE A 85 -16.30 -3.42 6.66
CA PHE A 85 -17.22 -4.14 7.52
C PHE A 85 -18.02 -5.12 6.68
N TYR A 86 -18.22 -6.31 7.21
CA TYR A 86 -18.73 -7.45 6.47
C TYR A 86 -19.95 -8.06 7.16
N ASN A 87 -20.80 -8.68 6.34
CA ASN A 87 -21.86 -9.58 6.79
C ASN A 87 -21.90 -10.76 5.82
N ASN A 88 -21.57 -11.96 6.32
CA ASN A 88 -21.45 -13.18 5.51
C ASN A 88 -20.57 -12.93 4.26
N ASP A 89 -19.35 -12.44 4.49
CA ASP A 89 -18.33 -12.09 3.49
C ASP A 89 -18.69 -10.97 2.49
N ASN A 90 -19.90 -10.39 2.58
CA ASN A 90 -20.28 -9.23 1.78
C ASN A 90 -19.90 -7.94 2.50
N ILE A 91 -19.24 -7.01 1.79
CA ILE A 91 -18.97 -5.67 2.33
C ILE A 91 -20.31 -4.96 2.52
N VAL A 92 -20.63 -4.61 3.76
CA VAL A 92 -21.83 -3.84 4.13
C VAL A 92 -21.53 -2.39 4.46
N GLY A 93 -20.26 -2.05 4.68
CA GLY A 93 -19.82 -0.67 4.90
C GLY A 93 -18.33 -0.50 4.80
N CYS A 94 -17.91 0.73 4.51
CA CYS A 94 -16.51 1.15 4.51
C CYS A 94 -16.39 2.51 5.21
N ALA A 95 -15.31 2.72 5.95
CA ALA A 95 -15.00 4.00 6.57
C ALA A 95 -13.50 4.26 6.55
N TYR A 96 -13.12 5.54 6.50
CA TYR A 96 -11.75 5.97 6.66
C TYR A 96 -11.51 6.37 8.12
N TYR A 97 -10.49 5.81 8.74
CA TYR A 97 -10.07 6.13 10.10
C TYR A 97 -8.76 6.90 10.13
N PHE A 98 -8.66 7.82 11.08
CA PHE A 98 -7.40 8.42 11.51
C PHE A 98 -7.30 8.30 13.02
N ASN A 99 -6.38 7.45 13.50
CA ASN A 99 -6.14 7.20 14.92
C ASN A 99 -7.45 6.92 15.68
N ASP A 100 -8.15 5.85 15.28
CA ASP A 100 -9.44 5.40 15.84
C ASP A 100 -10.64 6.34 15.62
N THR A 101 -10.43 7.50 15.01
CA THR A 101 -11.50 8.45 14.69
C THR A 101 -11.97 8.27 13.26
N ILE A 102 -13.27 8.06 13.05
CA ILE A 102 -13.87 8.06 11.72
C ILE A 102 -13.74 9.46 11.13
N THR A 103 -13.08 9.55 9.98
CA THR A 103 -12.96 10.80 9.20
C THR A 103 -14.03 10.86 8.12
N PHE A 104 -14.29 9.74 7.43
CA PHE A 104 -15.27 9.66 6.35
C PHE A 104 -15.99 8.32 6.37
N ASN A 105 -17.28 8.33 6.08
CA ASN A 105 -17.96 7.13 5.57
C ASN A 105 -17.66 7.04 4.07
N LEU A 106 -17.32 5.83 3.62
CA LEU A 106 -16.91 5.57 2.24
C LEU A 106 -18.00 4.79 1.52
N ASP A 107 -18.11 5.02 0.22
CA ASP A 107 -18.97 4.23 -0.65
C ASP A 107 -18.42 2.80 -0.75
N LYS A 108 -19.16 1.83 -0.21
CA LYS A 108 -18.73 0.43 -0.18
C LYS A 108 -18.54 -0.15 -1.58
N ASP A 109 -19.25 0.36 -2.58
CA ASP A 109 -19.21 -0.18 -3.93
C ASP A 109 -17.87 0.13 -4.63
N ASP A 110 -17.13 1.14 -4.15
CA ASP A 110 -15.75 1.41 -4.55
C ASP A 110 -14.74 0.37 -4.02
N PHE A 111 -15.18 -0.56 -3.17
CA PHE A 111 -14.32 -1.59 -2.55
C PHE A 111 -14.75 -3.02 -2.87
N ILE A 112 -15.87 -3.19 -3.58
CA ILE A 112 -16.27 -4.47 -4.16
C ILE A 112 -15.60 -4.57 -5.52
N THR A 113 -14.56 -5.41 -5.64
CA THR A 113 -13.63 -5.37 -6.78
C THR A 113 -13.67 -6.64 -7.63
N LYS A 114 -13.20 -6.50 -8.87
CA LYS A 114 -12.82 -7.61 -9.76
C LYS A 114 -11.34 -7.50 -10.12
N HIS A 115 -10.70 -8.64 -10.31
CA HIS A 115 -9.37 -8.71 -10.89
C HIS A 115 -9.43 -8.42 -12.40
N ILE A 116 -8.61 -7.49 -12.84
CA ILE A 116 -8.54 -7.02 -14.23
C ILE A 116 -7.09 -7.04 -14.66
N CYS A 117 -6.85 -7.54 -15.86
CA CYS A 117 -5.54 -7.52 -16.48
C CYS A 117 -5.62 -6.76 -17.80
N PHE A 118 -4.70 -5.83 -18.02
CA PHE A 118 -4.77 -4.94 -19.17
C PHE A 118 -4.03 -5.54 -20.37
N GLU A 119 -4.73 -5.68 -21.50
CA GLU A 119 -4.13 -6.16 -22.75
C GLU A 119 -3.00 -5.23 -23.23
N GLY A 120 -1.96 -5.80 -23.84
CA GLY A 120 -0.76 -5.03 -24.22
C GLY A 120 0.14 -4.66 -23.04
N THR A 121 -0.26 -5.00 -21.81
CA THR A 121 0.57 -4.90 -20.61
C THR A 121 0.76 -6.26 -19.95
N ASN A 122 1.81 -6.39 -19.15
CA ASN A 122 2.03 -7.55 -18.28
C ASN A 122 1.47 -7.31 -16.86
N MET A 123 0.49 -6.42 -16.68
CA MET A 123 -0.02 -6.08 -15.34
C MET A 123 -1.51 -6.38 -15.14
N CYS A 124 -1.84 -6.62 -13.89
CA CYS A 124 -3.21 -6.74 -13.38
C CYS A 124 -3.39 -5.88 -12.12
N ILE A 125 -4.62 -5.46 -11.86
CA ILE A 125 -5.05 -4.81 -10.60
C ILE A 125 -6.42 -5.36 -10.19
N SER A 126 -6.81 -5.11 -8.94
CA SER A 126 -8.21 -5.18 -8.52
C SER A 126 -8.83 -3.79 -8.68
N ALA A 127 -9.94 -3.68 -9.41
CA ALA A 127 -10.68 -2.43 -9.53
C ALA A 127 -12.17 -2.60 -9.22
N PRO A 128 -12.90 -1.53 -8.84
CA PRO A 128 -14.29 -1.64 -8.46
C PRO A 128 -15.16 -2.24 -9.57
N LEU A 129 -16.12 -3.10 -9.20
CA LEU A 129 -17.04 -3.75 -10.13
C LEU A 129 -17.86 -2.73 -10.93
N SER A 130 -18.25 -1.65 -10.27
CA SER A 130 -19.12 -0.60 -10.78
C SER A 130 -18.41 0.41 -11.69
N TRP A 131 -17.07 0.36 -11.79
CA TRP A 131 -16.32 1.32 -12.59
C TRP A 131 -16.14 0.79 -14.02
N GLU A 132 -16.26 1.70 -14.98
CA GLU A 132 -15.99 1.46 -16.39
C GLU A 132 -14.49 1.22 -16.60
N ILE A 133 -14.15 0.29 -17.48
CA ILE A 133 -12.76 -0.01 -17.85
C ILE A 133 -12.62 0.21 -19.35
N GLY A 134 -11.57 0.90 -19.74
CA GLY A 134 -11.26 1.08 -21.14
C GLY A 134 -9.80 1.40 -21.39
N ASN A 135 -9.52 1.75 -22.64
CA ASN A 135 -8.20 2.16 -23.08
C ASN A 135 -8.34 3.22 -24.16
N ILE A 136 -7.45 4.21 -24.14
CA ILE A 136 -7.38 5.24 -25.18
C ILE A 136 -6.48 4.76 -26.32
N ASP A 137 -5.37 4.10 -25.97
CA ASP A 137 -4.46 3.46 -26.92
C ASP A 137 -3.82 2.21 -26.27
N LYS A 138 -2.74 1.68 -26.87
CA LYS A 138 -2.01 0.51 -26.33
C LYS A 138 -1.21 0.80 -25.06
N LYS A 139 -1.08 2.06 -24.65
CA LYS A 139 -0.22 2.50 -23.55
C LYS A 139 -0.99 3.17 -22.42
N LEU A 140 -2.21 3.63 -22.67
CA LEU A 140 -3.07 4.31 -21.71
C LEU A 140 -4.36 3.54 -21.48
N HIS A 141 -4.44 2.88 -20.33
CA HIS A 141 -5.65 2.24 -19.83
C HIS A 141 -6.29 3.12 -18.75
N TYR A 142 -7.60 2.97 -18.56
CA TYR A 142 -8.31 3.68 -17.51
C TYR A 142 -9.33 2.80 -16.79
N VAL A 143 -9.59 3.17 -15.55
CA VAL A 143 -10.75 2.75 -14.77
C VAL A 143 -11.49 4.02 -14.35
N LYS A 144 -12.78 4.14 -14.63
CA LYS A 144 -13.54 5.38 -14.44
C LYS A 144 -14.85 5.14 -13.68
N LYS A 145 -15.08 5.93 -12.63
CA LYS A 145 -16.36 5.95 -11.92
C LYS A 145 -17.37 6.74 -12.76
N GLU A 146 -18.57 6.21 -12.95
CA GLU A 146 -19.65 7.02 -13.52
C GLU A 146 -20.11 8.07 -12.51
N CYS A 147 -20.34 9.30 -12.99
CA CYS A 147 -20.77 10.42 -12.17
C CYS A 147 -21.55 11.43 -13.00
N ARG A 148 -22.18 12.40 -12.33
CA ARG A 148 -22.89 13.52 -12.99
C ARG A 148 -22.09 14.82 -13.02
N ASP A 149 -20.89 14.81 -12.46
CA ASP A 149 -20.05 15.99 -12.29
C ASP A 149 -19.28 16.34 -13.57
N SER A 150 -18.72 17.56 -13.60
CA SER A 150 -17.85 18.04 -14.69
C SER A 150 -16.60 17.17 -14.89
N PHE A 151 -16.16 16.49 -13.83
CA PHE A 151 -15.04 15.58 -13.83
C PHE A 151 -15.37 14.33 -13.02
N CYS A 152 -15.40 13.19 -13.69
CA CYS A 152 -15.60 11.93 -12.99
C CYS A 152 -14.29 11.34 -12.49
N PRO A 153 -14.29 10.78 -11.27
CA PRO A 153 -13.13 10.07 -10.75
C PRO A 153 -12.64 9.00 -11.72
N ASN A 154 -11.34 8.98 -11.93
CA ASN A 154 -10.73 8.01 -12.82
C ASN A 154 -9.33 7.66 -12.34
N LEU A 155 -8.87 6.50 -12.77
CA LEU A 155 -7.53 6.00 -12.57
C LEU A 155 -6.93 5.71 -13.93
N GLY A 156 -5.92 6.48 -14.31
CA GLY A 156 -5.14 6.28 -15.52
C GLY A 156 -3.93 5.39 -15.25
N ILE A 157 -3.62 4.52 -16.20
CA ILE A 157 -2.48 3.62 -16.13
C ILE A 157 -1.64 3.84 -17.37
N THR A 158 -0.37 4.17 -17.16
CA THR A 158 0.60 4.31 -18.24
C THR A 158 1.79 3.40 -18.00
N VAL A 159 2.30 2.83 -19.08
CA VAL A 159 3.51 2.00 -19.07
C VAL A 159 4.60 2.71 -19.82
N ASP A 160 5.74 2.88 -19.18
CA ASP A 160 6.90 3.55 -19.75
C ASP A 160 8.19 2.81 -19.41
N THR A 161 9.30 3.29 -19.96
CA THR A 161 10.64 2.79 -19.69
C THR A 161 11.41 3.77 -18.81
N VAL A 162 12.26 3.23 -17.95
CA VAL A 162 13.17 4.01 -17.11
C VAL A 162 14.61 3.60 -17.39
N ASN A 163 15.45 4.60 -17.64
CA ASN A 163 16.89 4.48 -17.61
C ASN A 163 17.38 5.07 -16.29
N GLY A 164 17.83 4.23 -15.35
CA GLY A 164 18.31 4.64 -14.03
C GLY A 164 17.42 4.22 -12.86
N ASP A 165 17.54 4.92 -11.75
CA ASP A 165 16.79 4.68 -10.53
C ASP A 165 15.36 5.25 -10.59
N LEU A 166 14.49 4.74 -9.73
CA LEU A 166 13.09 5.16 -9.70
C LEU A 166 12.91 6.60 -9.20
N GLU A 167 13.77 7.06 -8.29
CA GLU A 167 13.71 8.40 -7.71
C GLU A 167 13.92 9.47 -8.78
N SER A 168 14.96 9.31 -9.59
CA SER A 168 15.29 10.19 -10.71
C SER A 168 14.16 10.27 -11.73
N ARG A 169 13.45 9.16 -11.96
CA ARG A 169 12.25 9.13 -12.80
C ARG A 169 11.12 9.94 -12.18
N VAL A 170 10.77 9.66 -10.92
CA VAL A 170 9.69 10.37 -10.22
C VAL A 170 9.97 11.87 -10.17
N ASN A 171 11.19 12.29 -9.81
CA ASN A 171 11.55 13.70 -9.73
C ASN A 171 11.38 14.42 -11.08
N ARG A 172 11.71 13.75 -12.19
CA ARG A 172 11.49 14.31 -13.53
C ARG A 172 10.01 14.53 -13.84
N ASP A 173 9.18 13.54 -13.51
CA ASP A 173 7.72 13.62 -13.72
C ASP A 173 7.13 14.73 -12.84
N LEU A 174 7.56 14.85 -11.59
CA LEU A 174 7.14 15.92 -10.68
C LEU A 174 7.55 17.31 -11.17
N SER A 175 8.79 17.50 -11.63
CA SER A 175 9.22 18.79 -12.20
C SER A 175 8.42 19.17 -13.45
N ALA A 176 8.02 18.19 -14.26
CA ALA A 176 7.11 18.43 -15.39
C ALA A 176 5.70 18.84 -14.92
N PHE A 177 5.20 18.23 -13.84
CA PHE A 177 3.93 18.61 -13.23
C PHE A 177 3.96 20.00 -12.62
N GLU A 178 4.99 20.38 -11.86
CA GLU A 178 5.15 21.72 -11.29
C GLU A 178 5.18 22.79 -12.39
N LYS A 179 5.87 22.51 -13.50
CA LYS A 179 5.89 23.41 -14.67
C LYS A 179 4.51 23.56 -15.31
N ARG A 180 3.73 22.48 -15.36
CA ARG A 180 2.39 22.47 -15.98
C ARG A 180 1.31 23.05 -15.05
N TYR A 181 1.46 22.85 -13.76
CA TYR A 181 0.50 23.21 -12.71
C TYR A 181 1.22 23.99 -11.60
N PRO A 182 1.45 25.31 -11.77
CA PRO A 182 2.25 26.09 -10.83
C PRO A 182 1.69 26.17 -9.40
N GLN A 183 0.40 25.83 -9.21
CA GLN A 183 -0.28 25.81 -7.91
C GLN A 183 -0.41 24.38 -7.33
N ILE A 184 0.34 23.41 -7.87
CA ILE A 184 0.36 22.04 -7.32
C ILE A 184 0.88 22.06 -5.89
N LYS A 185 0.20 21.33 -5.00
CA LYS A 185 0.62 21.12 -3.62
C LYS A 185 0.74 19.64 -3.34
N PHE A 186 1.95 19.18 -3.05
CA PHE A 186 2.20 17.82 -2.59
C PHE A 186 1.69 17.64 -1.17
N ILE A 187 0.95 16.56 -0.95
CA ILE A 187 0.36 16.19 0.35
C ILE A 187 1.33 15.26 1.08
N ASP A 188 1.79 14.22 0.41
CA ASP A 188 2.69 13.23 0.98
C ASP A 188 3.47 12.48 -0.10
N LYS A 189 4.51 11.77 0.36
CA LYS A 189 5.32 10.85 -0.43
C LYS A 189 5.60 9.62 0.42
N LYS A 190 5.34 8.43 -0.14
CA LYS A 190 5.64 7.15 0.50
C LYS A 190 6.48 6.26 -0.43
N ARG A 191 7.51 5.63 0.12
CA ARG A 191 8.20 4.50 -0.51
C ARG A 191 7.53 3.22 -0.03
N LEU A 192 7.36 2.27 -0.94
CA LEU A 192 6.70 1.00 -0.64
C LEU A 192 7.20 -0.10 -1.58
N LEU A 193 6.95 -1.34 -1.19
CA LEU A 193 7.09 -2.51 -2.05
C LEU A 193 5.70 -2.96 -2.47
N ILE A 194 5.41 -2.91 -3.78
CA ILE A 194 4.17 -3.45 -4.33
C ILE A 194 4.54 -4.64 -5.19
N ASP A 195 4.04 -5.83 -4.86
CA ASP A 195 4.41 -7.06 -5.57
C ASP A 195 5.94 -7.26 -5.61
N SER A 196 6.57 -7.01 -4.45
CA SER A 196 8.03 -7.01 -4.24
C SER A 196 8.83 -6.05 -5.13
N LYS A 197 8.18 -5.03 -5.68
CA LYS A 197 8.81 -4.03 -6.56
C LYS A 197 8.95 -2.70 -5.87
N GLU A 198 10.13 -2.09 -6.03
CA GLU A 198 10.39 -0.72 -5.61
C GLU A 198 9.31 0.20 -6.19
N SER A 199 8.63 0.92 -5.31
CA SER A 199 7.52 1.78 -5.68
C SER A 199 7.56 3.08 -4.89
N ILE A 200 7.08 4.15 -5.51
CA ILE A 200 6.92 5.47 -4.90
C ILE A 200 5.50 5.94 -5.15
N ARG A 201 4.81 6.36 -4.09
CA ARG A 201 3.46 6.92 -4.15
C ARG A 201 3.48 8.36 -3.67
N ILE A 202 2.76 9.24 -4.37
CA ILE A 202 2.68 10.67 -4.04
C ILE A 202 1.22 11.13 -4.18
N GLY A 203 0.69 11.69 -3.10
CA GLY A 203 -0.57 12.44 -3.10
C GLY A 203 -0.31 13.92 -3.37
N TYR A 204 -1.15 14.55 -4.20
CA TYR A 204 -1.07 15.98 -4.48
C TYR A 204 -2.43 16.57 -4.88
N ILE A 205 -2.57 17.88 -4.70
CA ILE A 205 -3.72 18.65 -5.19
C ILE A 205 -3.24 19.66 -6.23
N PHE A 206 -4.07 19.94 -7.23
CA PHE A 206 -3.76 20.87 -8.31
C PHE A 206 -5.03 21.40 -8.94
N SER A 207 -4.94 22.54 -9.63
CA SER A 207 -6.06 23.11 -10.38
C SER A 207 -5.91 22.83 -11.87
N SER A 208 -6.99 22.39 -12.52
CA SER A 208 -7.02 22.14 -13.96
C SER A 208 -8.42 22.41 -14.52
N GLN A 209 -8.49 23.20 -15.60
CA GLN A 209 -9.74 23.54 -16.28
C GLN A 209 -10.83 24.08 -15.33
N GLY A 210 -10.43 24.88 -14.34
CA GLY A 210 -11.34 25.47 -13.36
C GLY A 210 -11.76 24.55 -12.20
N ASN A 211 -11.33 23.29 -12.19
CA ASN A 211 -11.59 22.37 -11.07
C ASN A 211 -10.37 22.25 -10.17
N ASN A 212 -10.57 22.24 -8.85
CA ASN A 212 -9.59 21.78 -7.88
C ASN A 212 -9.65 20.25 -7.78
N LEU A 213 -8.54 19.60 -8.09
CA LEU A 213 -8.42 18.15 -8.18
C LEU A 213 -7.45 17.65 -7.12
N GLY A 214 -7.71 16.45 -6.62
CA GLY A 214 -6.75 15.65 -5.89
C GLY A 214 -6.32 14.46 -6.73
N ALA A 215 -5.07 14.07 -6.61
CA ALA A 215 -4.52 12.92 -7.29
C ALA A 215 -3.60 12.11 -6.38
N LEU A 216 -3.53 10.82 -6.70
CA LEU A 216 -2.61 9.86 -6.14
C LEU A 216 -1.89 9.15 -7.27
N SER A 217 -0.61 9.42 -7.43
CA SER A 217 0.23 8.75 -8.43
C SER A 217 1.14 7.73 -7.76
N THR A 218 1.17 6.51 -8.29
CA THR A 218 2.05 5.42 -7.85
C THR A 218 2.92 4.98 -9.02
N TRP A 219 4.24 5.09 -8.87
CA TRP A 219 5.23 4.58 -9.80
C TRP A 219 5.74 3.25 -9.27
N ILE A 220 5.68 2.20 -10.10
CA ILE A 220 6.08 0.82 -9.75
C ILE A 220 7.14 0.37 -10.75
N LYS A 221 8.36 0.08 -10.28
CA LYS A 221 9.48 -0.31 -11.14
C LYS A 221 9.58 -1.82 -11.30
N ASN A 222 9.57 -2.30 -12.53
CA ASN A 222 9.83 -3.70 -12.88
C ASN A 222 10.96 -3.78 -13.93
N GLY A 223 12.19 -4.00 -13.47
CA GLY A 223 13.37 -3.96 -14.34
C GLY A 223 13.54 -2.57 -14.98
N LYS A 224 13.45 -2.51 -16.31
CA LYS A 224 13.49 -1.25 -17.09
C LYS A 224 12.10 -0.64 -17.33
N THR A 225 11.03 -1.32 -16.94
CA THR A 225 9.65 -0.84 -17.10
C THR A 225 9.21 -0.11 -15.84
N VAL A 226 8.48 0.98 -16.01
CA VAL A 226 7.79 1.69 -14.92
C VAL A 226 6.31 1.76 -15.27
N TYR A 227 5.48 1.30 -14.33
CA TYR A 227 4.04 1.45 -14.37
C TYR A 227 3.67 2.67 -13.54
N ILE A 228 2.91 3.59 -14.12
CA ILE A 228 2.44 4.80 -13.45
C ILE A 228 0.93 4.72 -13.38
N ILE A 229 0.43 4.59 -12.16
CA ILE A 229 -0.98 4.48 -11.86
C ILE A 229 -1.40 5.75 -11.15
N THR A 230 -2.27 6.55 -11.78
CA THR A 230 -2.69 7.86 -11.28
C THR A 230 -4.20 7.89 -11.12
N GLY A 231 -4.67 7.89 -9.88
CA GLY A 231 -6.05 8.19 -9.52
C GLY A 231 -6.27 9.69 -9.40
N ILE A 232 -7.36 10.22 -9.95
CA ILE A 232 -7.74 11.63 -9.91
C ILE A 232 -9.22 11.75 -9.56
N ALA A 233 -9.57 12.69 -8.68
CA ALA A 233 -10.95 13.06 -8.38
C ALA A 233 -11.08 14.55 -8.06
N ILE A 234 -12.31 15.05 -8.06
CA ILE A 234 -12.64 16.39 -7.54
C ILE A 234 -12.21 16.49 -6.07
N ASN A 235 -11.66 17.65 -5.71
CA ASN A 235 -11.29 18.02 -4.35
C ASN A 235 -12.03 19.31 -3.91
N GLU A 236 -13.32 19.35 -4.25
CA GLU A 236 -14.25 20.43 -3.92
C GLU A 236 -15.49 19.83 -3.24
N PRO A 237 -15.78 20.19 -1.98
CA PRO A 237 -14.97 21.06 -1.11
C PRO A 237 -13.58 20.47 -0.80
N ALA A 238 -12.67 21.30 -0.30
CA ALA A 238 -11.31 20.87 0.01
C ALA A 238 -11.30 19.64 0.95
N GLY A 239 -10.63 18.57 0.53
CA GLY A 239 -10.58 17.29 1.23
C GLY A 239 -11.49 16.21 0.62
N GLU A 240 -12.41 16.55 -0.29
CA GLU A 240 -13.36 15.59 -0.87
C GLU A 240 -12.67 14.42 -1.58
N PHE A 241 -11.54 14.68 -2.23
CA PHE A 241 -10.72 13.65 -2.88
C PHE A 241 -10.29 12.54 -1.92
N LEU A 242 -10.11 12.84 -0.62
CA LEU A 242 -9.66 11.86 0.37
C LEU A 242 -10.65 10.69 0.54
N LYS A 243 -11.93 10.89 0.18
CA LYS A 243 -12.93 9.81 0.18
C LYS A 243 -12.64 8.74 -0.89
N LEU A 244 -12.00 9.13 -2.00
CA LEU A 244 -11.64 8.21 -3.09
C LEU A 244 -10.18 7.77 -3.04
N ARG A 245 -9.35 8.48 -2.28
CA ARG A 245 -7.95 8.14 -2.09
C ARG A 245 -7.75 6.68 -1.68
N GLY A 246 -8.57 6.17 -0.75
CA GLY A 246 -8.51 4.78 -0.31
C GLY A 246 -8.72 3.77 -1.46
N ALA A 247 -9.69 4.03 -2.35
CA ALA A 247 -9.92 3.19 -3.53
C ALA A 247 -8.72 3.24 -4.49
N PHE A 248 -8.13 4.41 -4.71
CA PHE A 248 -6.90 4.54 -5.52
C PHE A 248 -5.70 3.82 -4.91
N GLU A 249 -5.56 3.84 -3.58
CA GLU A 249 -4.52 3.10 -2.86
C GLU A 249 -4.70 1.59 -3.01
N GLU A 250 -5.92 1.06 -2.90
CA GLU A 250 -6.19 -0.37 -3.10
C GLU A 250 -5.97 -0.81 -4.55
N MET A 251 -6.46 -0.03 -5.53
CA MET A 251 -6.25 -0.32 -6.95
C MET A 251 -4.75 -0.35 -7.30
N SER A 252 -3.96 0.61 -6.82
CA SER A 252 -2.52 0.63 -7.11
C SER A 252 -1.73 -0.44 -6.33
N THR A 253 -2.13 -0.79 -5.10
CA THR A 253 -1.43 -1.80 -4.27
C THR A 253 -1.78 -3.25 -4.67
N SER A 254 -2.93 -3.45 -5.30
CA SER A 254 -3.32 -4.73 -5.89
C SER A 254 -2.59 -5.04 -7.22
N PHE A 255 -1.71 -4.15 -7.68
CA PHE A 255 -0.86 -4.37 -8.84
C PHE A 255 -0.10 -5.69 -8.75
N ARG A 256 -0.16 -6.50 -9.79
CA ARG A 256 0.63 -7.72 -9.97
C ARG A 256 1.11 -7.84 -11.41
N ILE A 257 2.24 -8.51 -11.61
CA ILE A 257 2.68 -8.93 -12.95
C ILE A 257 2.07 -10.29 -13.31
N LYS A 258 1.70 -10.48 -14.58
CA LYS A 258 1.26 -11.76 -15.15
C LYS A 258 2.38 -12.80 -15.19
#